data_AF-A0A3D3STX9-F1
#
_entry.id   AF-A0A3D3STX9-F1
#
_cell.length_a   1.000
_cell.length_b   1.000
_cell.length_c   1.000
_cell.angle_alpha   90.00
_cell.angle_beta   90.00
_cell.angle_gamma   90.00
#
_symmetry.space_group_name_H-M   'P 1'
#
loop_
_entity.id
_entity.type
_entity.pdbx_description
1 polymer ?
#
loop_
_entity_poly.entity_id
_entity_poly.type
_entity_poly.pdbx_seq_one_letter_code
_entity_poly.pdbx_strand_id
1 'polypeptide(L)'
;IAFPVNCQTSDIAVFNNHKNSGSELVSLVEARMLGKHQKECRALSHHGQSAWRLMSDEGPYLGGTDLGPFPLGFFAAGLGQELLTQAQGLNLDLAQLELLNRYRFEGSFLRGTGQGQAQSPQLAVVLNNSIDSASFDRQSAQLQEKFSATHASALLTQDVTALFAIRLNGVFIGCPLEGFEVDGLEANFEDESKAWSAASENHQSGIFKLESGVSNVALMPNSGAAQIEVQSSWLASQSTGSNETKGSYWNIGLRSPPGSSFGFACEQAASPVDLLLGGVAFCFLTQVSRYTEALKLPYSLLRLKQFLIRSRQGSYCIKTLLDLESEAQPKEIGDIASYSANTCYLHAALRSHLRLEIVKA
;
A
#
# COMPACT_ATOMS: atom_id res chain seq x y z
N ILE A 1 -10.58 8.02 8.46
CA ILE A 1 -9.67 7.62 7.35
C ILE A 1 -9.16 6.20 7.58
N ALA A 2 -8.77 5.83 8.80
CA ALA A 2 -8.52 4.43 9.16
C ALA A 2 -9.33 4.06 10.41
N PHE A 3 -9.99 2.90 10.39
CA PHE A 3 -10.81 2.42 11.50
C PHE A 3 -10.72 0.90 11.63
N PRO A 4 -10.69 0.34 12.84
CA PRO A 4 -10.86 -1.10 13.03
C PRO A 4 -12.28 -1.51 12.64
N VAL A 5 -12.39 -2.68 12.01
CA VAL A 5 -13.68 -3.29 11.65
C VAL A 5 -13.74 -4.73 12.15
N ASN A 6 -14.96 -5.24 12.31
CA ASN A 6 -15.14 -6.61 12.77
C ASN A 6 -14.65 -7.60 11.70
N CYS A 7 -13.90 -8.60 12.15
CA CYS A 7 -13.64 -9.78 11.33
C CYS A 7 -14.90 -10.65 11.30
N GLN A 8 -15.23 -11.17 10.13
CA GLN A 8 -16.31 -12.09 9.92
C GLN A 8 -15.83 -13.54 10.01
N THR A 9 -16.75 -14.46 10.29
CA THR A 9 -16.47 -15.89 10.31
C THR A 9 -15.99 -16.41 8.95
N SER A 10 -16.48 -15.81 7.86
CA SER A 10 -16.04 -16.10 6.49
C SER A 10 -14.56 -15.76 6.27
N ASP A 11 -14.06 -14.65 6.84
CA ASP A 11 -12.65 -14.27 6.71
C ASP A 11 -11.74 -15.34 7.31
N ILE A 12 -12.04 -15.80 8.52
CA ILE A 12 -11.26 -16.84 9.20
C ILE A 12 -11.23 -18.13 8.36
N ALA A 13 -12.33 -18.46 7.69
CA ALA A 13 -12.38 -19.62 6.79
C ALA A 13 -11.43 -19.48 5.59
N VAL A 14 -11.32 -18.27 5.00
CA VAL A 14 -10.36 -17.98 3.91
C VAL A 14 -8.93 -18.28 4.37
N PHE A 15 -8.53 -17.76 5.54
CA PHE A 15 -7.18 -17.97 6.08
C PHE A 15 -6.91 -19.44 6.43
N ASN A 16 -7.90 -20.17 6.93
CA ASN A 16 -7.76 -21.57 7.29
C ASN A 16 -7.63 -22.50 6.06
N ASN A 17 -8.30 -22.19 4.95
CA ASN A 17 -8.20 -23.00 3.72
C ASN A 17 -6.77 -23.02 3.16
N HIS A 18 -6.09 -21.86 3.13
CA HIS A 18 -4.70 -21.79 2.67
C HIS A 18 -3.72 -22.59 3.53
N LYS A 19 -3.95 -22.64 4.85
CA LYS A 19 -3.10 -23.41 5.76
C LYS A 19 -3.09 -24.91 5.42
N ASN A 20 -4.20 -25.42 4.87
CA ASN A 20 -4.33 -26.83 4.47
C ASN A 20 -3.66 -27.13 3.11
N SER A 21 -3.44 -26.13 2.26
CA SER A 21 -2.74 -26.28 0.96
C SER A 21 -1.21 -26.17 1.07
N GLY A 22 -0.66 -26.01 2.28
CA GLY A 22 0.78 -25.88 2.50
C GLY A 22 1.33 -24.49 2.17
N SER A 23 0.44 -23.50 2.03
CA SER A 23 0.77 -22.08 1.88
C SER A 23 0.21 -21.27 3.07
N GLU A 24 0.70 -20.06 3.28
CA GLU A 24 0.21 -19.13 4.29
C GLU A 24 -0.43 -17.93 3.58
N LEU A 25 -1.72 -17.68 3.84
CA LEU A 25 -2.31 -16.38 3.52
C LEU A 25 -1.85 -15.37 4.57
N VAL A 26 -0.98 -14.44 4.18
CA VAL A 26 -0.40 -13.43 5.07
C VAL A 26 -1.36 -12.27 5.27
N SER A 27 -1.97 -11.79 4.18
CA SER A 27 -2.95 -10.70 4.21
C SER A 27 -3.94 -10.83 3.04
N LEU A 28 -5.16 -10.37 3.27
CA LEU A 28 -6.21 -10.22 2.26
C LEU A 28 -6.65 -8.76 2.26
N VAL A 29 -6.68 -8.13 1.08
CA VAL A 29 -7.19 -6.78 0.89
C VAL A 29 -8.34 -6.80 -0.10
N GLU A 30 -9.49 -6.27 0.31
CA GLU A 30 -10.64 -6.02 -0.56
C GLU A 30 -10.76 -4.52 -0.74
N ALA A 31 -10.67 -4.00 -1.97
CA ALA A 31 -10.64 -2.56 -2.22
C ALA A 31 -11.60 -2.16 -3.33
N ARG A 32 -12.17 -0.96 -3.25
CA ARG A 32 -13.08 -0.41 -4.28
C ARG A 32 -12.85 1.06 -4.52
N MET A 33 -13.22 1.50 -5.72
CA MET A 33 -13.34 2.91 -6.08
C MET A 33 -14.67 3.47 -5.55
N LEU A 34 -14.63 4.67 -4.98
CA LEU A 34 -15.82 5.42 -4.53
C LEU A 34 -16.22 6.52 -5.51
N GLY A 35 -15.35 6.85 -6.46
CA GLY A 35 -15.52 7.89 -7.46
C GLY A 35 -14.27 8.78 -7.57
N LYS A 36 -13.97 9.22 -8.80
CA LYS A 36 -12.70 9.90 -9.13
C LYS A 36 -11.51 9.08 -8.64
N HIS A 37 -10.71 9.63 -7.71
CA HIS A 37 -9.56 8.96 -7.12
C HIS A 37 -9.75 8.59 -5.65
N GLN A 38 -10.99 8.67 -5.12
CA GLN A 38 -11.31 8.18 -3.79
C GLN A 38 -11.50 6.67 -3.82
N LYS A 39 -10.87 6.01 -2.85
CA LYS A 39 -10.85 4.56 -2.70
C LYS A 39 -11.03 4.21 -1.24
N GLU A 40 -11.50 3.01 -1.00
CA GLU A 40 -11.42 2.42 0.32
C GLU A 40 -11.05 0.95 0.22
N CYS A 41 -10.42 0.43 1.26
CA CYS A 41 -10.11 -0.98 1.38
C CYS A 41 -10.45 -1.50 2.77
N ARG A 42 -10.68 -2.80 2.83
CA ARG A 42 -10.65 -3.61 4.01
C ARG A 42 -9.41 -4.48 3.94
N ALA A 43 -8.48 -4.29 4.87
CA ALA A 43 -7.27 -5.08 4.97
C ALA A 43 -7.37 -6.02 6.17
N LEU A 44 -7.12 -7.30 5.94
CA LEU A 44 -7.20 -8.37 6.92
C LEU A 44 -5.84 -9.05 7.07
N SER A 45 -5.42 -9.26 8.30
CA SER A 45 -4.21 -10.02 8.63
C SER A 45 -4.45 -10.91 9.86
N HIS A 46 -3.39 -11.60 10.30
CA HIS A 46 -3.40 -12.38 11.54
C HIS A 46 -4.48 -13.47 11.56
N HIS A 47 -4.53 -14.28 10.50
CA HIS A 47 -5.56 -15.30 10.31
C HIS A 47 -7.00 -14.77 10.29
N GLY A 48 -7.20 -13.52 9.84
CA GLY A 48 -8.51 -12.88 9.81
C GLY A 48 -9.02 -12.54 11.22
N GLN A 49 -8.12 -12.27 12.16
CA GLN A 49 -8.47 -11.82 13.52
C GLN A 49 -8.37 -10.30 13.69
N SER A 50 -7.68 -9.62 12.78
CA SER A 50 -7.59 -8.17 12.71
C SER A 50 -8.03 -7.71 11.33
N ALA A 51 -8.95 -6.75 11.28
CA ALA A 51 -9.41 -6.13 10.05
C ALA A 51 -9.50 -4.61 10.21
N TRP A 52 -9.08 -3.91 9.17
CA TRP A 52 -9.03 -2.45 9.13
C TRP A 52 -9.69 -1.92 7.87
N ARG A 53 -10.55 -0.92 8.02
CA ARG A 53 -11.04 -0.10 6.91
C ARG A 53 -10.12 1.09 6.72
N LEU A 54 -9.54 1.22 5.55
CA LEU A 54 -8.65 2.30 5.16
C LEU A 54 -9.28 3.08 4.00
N MET A 55 -9.13 4.39 4.00
CA MET A 55 -9.61 5.28 2.93
C MET A 55 -8.41 5.98 2.29
N SER A 56 -8.36 5.98 0.97
CA SER A 56 -7.32 6.63 0.18
C SER A 56 -7.95 7.62 -0.80
N ASP A 57 -7.19 8.64 -1.14
CA ASP A 57 -7.50 9.57 -2.23
C ASP A 57 -6.20 9.87 -2.98
N GLU A 58 -6.26 10.61 -4.08
CA GLU A 58 -5.06 11.22 -4.67
C GLU A 58 -5.01 12.73 -4.40
N GLY A 59 -3.80 13.28 -4.48
CA GLY A 59 -3.61 14.73 -4.40
C GLY A 59 -3.91 15.45 -5.72
N PRO A 60 -3.77 16.80 -5.73
CA PRO A 60 -4.02 17.62 -6.92
C PRO A 60 -3.19 17.23 -8.14
N TYR A 61 -1.98 16.68 -7.94
CA TYR A 61 -1.10 16.23 -9.04
C TYR A 61 -1.76 15.17 -9.93
N LEU A 62 -2.64 14.35 -9.37
CA LEU A 62 -3.39 13.35 -10.11
C LEU A 62 -4.87 13.72 -10.23
N GLY A 63 -5.28 14.93 -9.83
CA GLY A 63 -6.68 15.38 -9.95
C GLY A 63 -7.63 14.82 -8.88
N GLY A 64 -7.09 14.29 -7.77
CA GLY A 64 -7.89 13.84 -6.63
C GLY A 64 -8.33 14.99 -5.72
N THR A 65 -9.10 14.68 -4.67
CA THR A 65 -9.65 15.70 -3.76
C THR A 65 -8.76 15.99 -2.54
N ASP A 66 -7.66 15.24 -2.39
CA ASP A 66 -6.71 15.33 -1.30
C ASP A 66 -7.31 15.14 0.11
N LEU A 67 -8.46 14.44 0.19
CA LEU A 67 -9.22 14.19 1.43
C LEU A 67 -8.76 12.95 2.19
N GLY A 68 -8.01 12.06 1.52
CA GLY A 68 -7.42 10.86 2.09
C GLY A 68 -5.95 10.72 1.68
N PRO A 69 -5.15 9.91 2.40
CA PRO A 69 -3.77 9.67 2.04
C PRO A 69 -3.64 9.07 0.64
N PHE A 70 -2.62 9.53 -0.06
CA PHE A 70 -2.21 8.97 -1.34
C PHE A 70 -1.67 7.53 -1.16
N PRO A 71 -1.81 6.65 -2.16
CA PRO A 71 -1.47 5.23 -2.02
C PRO A 71 -0.04 4.97 -1.56
N LEU A 72 0.93 5.74 -2.07
CA LEU A 72 2.34 5.61 -1.69
C LEU A 72 2.58 5.99 -0.22
N GLY A 73 1.69 6.79 0.36
CA GLY A 73 1.75 7.16 1.76
C GLY A 73 1.44 5.99 2.69
N PHE A 74 0.50 5.12 2.32
CA PHE A 74 0.24 3.88 3.06
C PHE A 74 1.44 2.94 3.06
N PHE A 75 2.11 2.80 1.90
CA PHE A 75 3.31 1.97 1.80
C PHE A 75 4.46 2.52 2.65
N ALA A 76 4.70 3.83 2.59
CA ALA A 76 5.70 4.49 3.44
C ALA A 76 5.36 4.34 4.93
N ALA A 77 4.08 4.45 5.31
CA ALA A 77 3.63 4.26 6.68
C ALA A 77 3.93 2.85 7.19
N GLY A 78 3.55 1.83 6.41
CA GLY A 78 3.78 0.43 6.78
C GLY A 78 5.26 0.10 6.92
N LEU A 79 6.09 0.56 5.97
CA LEU A 79 7.54 0.38 6.04
C LEU A 79 8.15 1.08 7.26
N GLY A 80 7.74 2.34 7.51
CA GLY A 80 8.18 3.09 8.68
C GLY A 80 7.80 2.42 10.00
N GLN A 81 6.54 1.97 10.14
CA GLN A 81 6.07 1.31 11.35
C GLN A 81 6.80 -0.02 11.63
N GLU A 82 7.09 -0.81 10.60
CA GLU A 82 7.90 -2.02 10.77
C GLU A 82 9.30 -1.67 11.27
N LEU A 83 9.97 -0.69 10.65
CA LEU A 83 11.32 -0.27 11.04
C LEU A 83 11.37 0.28 12.47
N LEU A 84 10.39 1.09 12.85
CA LEU A 84 10.26 1.59 14.22
C LEU A 84 10.10 0.42 15.21
N THR A 85 9.25 -0.54 14.90
CA THR A 85 9.04 -1.74 15.74
C THR A 85 10.34 -2.51 15.94
N GLN A 86 11.10 -2.74 14.87
CA GLN A 86 12.38 -3.46 14.95
C GLN A 86 13.44 -2.68 15.74
N ALA A 87 13.51 -1.36 15.54
CA ALA A 87 14.44 -0.50 16.25
C ALA A 87 14.11 -0.40 17.75
N GLN A 88 12.84 -0.30 18.11
CA GLN A 88 12.38 -0.36 19.50
C GLN A 88 12.66 -1.73 20.13
N GLY A 89 12.45 -2.83 19.38
CA GLY A 89 12.81 -4.17 19.85
C GLY A 89 14.31 -4.38 20.03
N LEU A 90 15.17 -3.52 19.49
CA LEU A 90 16.62 -3.47 19.75
C LEU A 90 16.99 -2.51 20.89
N ASN A 91 16.02 -1.81 21.47
CA ASN A 91 16.21 -0.73 22.44
C ASN A 91 17.16 0.36 21.92
N LEU A 92 17.04 0.72 20.63
CA LEU A 92 17.77 1.86 20.09
C LEU A 92 17.21 3.15 20.69
N ASP A 93 18.11 4.03 21.16
CA ASP A 93 17.75 5.32 21.74
C ASP A 93 17.48 6.35 20.62
N LEU A 94 16.33 6.22 19.97
CA LEU A 94 15.95 6.97 18.78
C LEU A 94 15.51 8.41 19.11
N ALA A 95 16.10 9.38 18.42
CA ALA A 95 15.59 10.75 18.36
C ALA A 95 14.61 10.91 17.20
N GLN A 96 14.95 10.36 16.03
CA GLN A 96 14.19 10.50 14.80
C GLN A 96 14.51 9.36 13.82
N LEU A 97 13.51 8.98 13.04
CA LEU A 97 13.69 8.17 11.83
C LEU A 97 13.15 8.96 10.64
N GLU A 98 13.93 9.06 9.57
CA GLU A 98 13.45 9.60 8.30
C GLU A 98 13.62 8.57 7.19
N LEU A 99 12.54 8.32 6.47
CA LEU A 99 12.49 7.36 5.38
C LEU A 99 12.16 8.10 4.08
N LEU A 100 12.97 7.87 3.06
CA LEU A 100 12.78 8.43 1.72
C LEU A 100 12.54 7.32 0.71
N ASN A 101 11.37 7.36 0.08
CA ASN A 101 10.98 6.44 -0.98
C ASN A 101 10.94 7.21 -2.30
N ARG A 102 11.60 6.67 -3.33
CA ARG A 102 11.63 7.28 -4.67
C ARG A 102 11.04 6.34 -5.70
N TYR A 103 10.19 6.89 -6.54
CA TYR A 103 9.54 6.20 -7.64
C TYR A 103 9.72 6.98 -8.93
N ARG A 104 9.64 6.29 -10.05
CA ARG A 104 9.69 6.91 -11.37
C ARG A 104 8.66 6.30 -12.29
N PHE A 105 8.07 7.14 -13.12
CA PHE A 105 7.29 6.74 -14.27
C PHE A 105 8.05 7.10 -15.54
N GLU A 106 7.94 6.25 -16.56
CA GLU A 106 8.39 6.53 -17.91
C GLU A 106 7.42 5.92 -18.94
N GLY A 107 7.34 6.50 -20.13
CA GLY A 107 6.55 5.96 -21.25
C GLY A 107 5.19 6.65 -21.41
N SER A 108 4.18 5.90 -21.87
CA SER A 108 2.85 6.44 -22.17
C SER A 108 1.74 5.46 -21.84
N PHE A 109 0.70 5.96 -21.16
CA PHE A 109 -0.54 5.22 -20.93
C PHE A 109 -1.22 4.89 -22.25
N LEU A 110 -1.44 5.90 -23.11
CA LEU A 110 -2.15 5.74 -24.39
C LEU A 110 -1.45 4.78 -25.36
N ARG A 111 -0.12 4.69 -25.33
CA ARG A 111 0.64 3.76 -26.18
C ARG A 111 0.91 2.40 -25.53
N GLY A 112 0.48 2.20 -24.28
CA GLY A 112 0.76 0.96 -23.53
C GLY A 112 2.23 0.75 -23.18
N THR A 113 3.06 1.81 -23.25
CA THR A 113 4.51 1.74 -22.96
C THR A 113 4.87 2.24 -21.56
N GLY A 114 3.88 2.60 -20.76
CA GLY A 114 4.07 3.10 -19.41
C GLY A 114 4.74 2.08 -18.50
N GLN A 115 5.71 2.53 -17.71
CA GLN A 115 6.43 1.71 -16.74
C GLN A 115 6.64 2.48 -15.44
N GLY A 116 6.23 1.87 -14.33
CA GLY A 116 6.59 2.27 -12.99
C GLY A 116 7.91 1.64 -12.57
N GLN A 117 8.69 2.38 -11.79
CA GLN A 117 9.96 1.99 -11.20
C GLN A 117 10.00 2.48 -9.75
N ALA A 118 10.78 1.79 -8.92
CA ALA A 118 11.05 2.15 -7.54
C ALA A 118 12.56 2.04 -7.27
N GLN A 119 13.06 2.83 -6.34
CA GLN A 119 14.43 2.76 -5.84
C GLN A 119 14.46 2.24 -4.42
N SER A 120 15.64 1.79 -3.99
CA SER A 120 15.90 1.40 -2.61
C SER A 120 15.46 2.50 -1.63
N PRO A 121 14.64 2.17 -0.62
CA PRO A 121 14.27 3.14 0.40
C PRO A 121 15.49 3.51 1.25
N GLN A 122 15.64 4.79 1.54
CA GLN A 122 16.73 5.33 2.37
C GLN A 122 16.21 5.67 3.76
N LEU A 123 16.79 5.08 4.80
CA LEU A 123 16.48 5.34 6.19
C LEU A 123 17.61 6.13 6.85
N ALA A 124 17.38 7.40 7.15
CA ALA A 124 18.23 8.17 8.04
C ALA A 124 17.83 7.91 9.51
N VAL A 125 18.80 7.54 10.34
CA VAL A 125 18.59 7.27 11.76
C VAL A 125 19.29 8.34 12.59
N VAL A 126 18.52 9.04 13.43
CA VAL A 126 19.04 9.98 14.43
C VAL A 126 18.85 9.36 15.81
N LEU A 127 19.94 9.28 16.57
CA LEU A 127 19.94 8.77 17.95
C LEU A 127 20.09 9.92 18.94
N ASN A 128 19.47 9.80 20.12
CA ASN A 128 19.54 10.85 21.16
C ASN A 128 20.97 11.03 21.69
N ASN A 129 21.75 9.94 21.75
CA ASN A 129 23.12 9.98 22.19
C ASN A 129 24.08 10.00 21.00
N SER A 130 25.12 10.83 21.11
CA SER A 130 26.24 10.77 20.19
C SER A 130 26.95 9.43 20.33
N ILE A 131 26.99 8.65 19.25
CA ILE A 131 27.73 7.40 19.18
C ILE A 131 28.85 7.51 18.14
N ASP A 132 29.94 6.81 18.40
CA ASP A 132 31.03 6.66 17.43
C ASP A 132 30.56 5.88 16.18
N SER A 133 31.31 6.00 15.09
CA SER A 133 30.94 5.35 13.82
C SER A 133 30.85 3.82 13.91
N ALA A 134 31.72 3.17 14.68
CA ALA A 134 31.72 1.71 14.79
C ALA A 134 30.48 1.20 15.56
N SER A 135 30.04 1.95 16.56
CA SER A 135 28.79 1.70 17.29
C SER A 135 27.58 1.89 16.38
N PHE A 136 27.58 2.94 15.54
CA PHE A 136 26.50 3.19 14.57
C PHE A 136 26.41 2.07 13.53
N ASP A 137 27.53 1.65 12.96
CA ASP A 137 27.57 0.58 11.97
C ASP A 137 27.04 -0.74 12.54
N ARG A 138 27.40 -1.07 13.79
CA ARG A 138 26.91 -2.26 14.49
C ARG A 138 25.40 -2.22 14.69
N GLN A 139 24.85 -1.11 15.18
CA GLN A 139 23.42 -0.96 15.40
C GLN A 139 22.63 -0.97 14.09
N SER A 140 23.17 -0.34 13.04
CA SER A 140 22.59 -0.36 11.69
C SER A 140 22.53 -1.78 11.14
N ALA A 141 23.61 -2.56 11.29
CA ALA A 141 23.65 -3.96 10.88
C ALA A 141 22.62 -4.82 11.66
N GLN A 142 22.48 -4.60 12.97
CA GLN A 142 21.48 -5.29 13.78
C GLN A 142 20.05 -4.95 13.38
N LEU A 143 19.78 -3.67 13.08
CA LEU A 143 18.47 -3.24 12.59
C LEU A 143 18.15 -3.87 11.23
N GLN A 144 19.13 -3.87 10.32
CA GLN A 144 19.01 -4.51 9.01
C GLN A 144 18.72 -6.02 9.14
N GLU A 145 19.41 -6.71 10.05
CA GLU A 145 19.20 -8.13 10.33
C GLU A 145 17.78 -8.39 10.85
N LYS A 146 17.33 -7.64 11.86
CA LYS A 146 15.95 -7.78 12.37
C LYS A 146 14.90 -7.48 11.32
N PHE A 147 15.08 -6.40 10.57
CA PHE A 147 14.18 -6.04 9.49
C PHE A 147 14.12 -7.13 8.41
N SER A 148 15.24 -7.78 8.10
CA SER A 148 15.31 -8.83 7.07
C SER A 148 14.40 -10.04 7.33
N ALA A 149 14.02 -10.28 8.58
CA ALA A 149 13.12 -11.37 8.97
C ALA A 149 11.62 -11.03 8.81
N THR A 150 11.28 -9.80 8.41
CA THR A 150 9.90 -9.28 8.36
C THR A 150 9.24 -9.51 6.99
N HIS A 151 7.91 -9.53 6.95
CA HIS A 151 7.16 -9.51 5.69
C HIS A 151 7.46 -8.25 4.87
N ALA A 152 7.63 -7.09 5.52
CA ALA A 152 7.94 -5.84 4.84
C ALA A 152 9.28 -5.92 4.08
N SER A 153 10.32 -6.48 4.69
CA SER A 153 11.59 -6.69 4.00
C SER A 153 11.46 -7.71 2.88
N ALA A 154 10.71 -8.79 3.08
CA ALA A 154 10.51 -9.79 2.04
C ALA A 154 9.83 -9.18 0.79
N LEU A 155 8.83 -8.32 0.99
CA LEU A 155 8.15 -7.59 -0.08
C LEU A 155 9.06 -6.63 -0.87
N LEU A 156 10.16 -6.15 -0.26
CA LEU A 156 11.13 -5.29 -0.95
C LEU A 156 12.22 -6.11 -1.65
N THR A 157 12.72 -7.14 -0.99
CA THR A 157 13.99 -7.81 -1.34
C THR A 157 13.81 -9.06 -2.21
N GLN A 158 12.67 -9.75 -2.12
CA GLN A 158 12.42 -11.01 -2.83
C GLN A 158 11.71 -10.77 -4.16
N ASP A 159 11.78 -11.77 -5.06
CA ASP A 159 10.91 -11.84 -6.22
C ASP A 159 9.47 -12.14 -5.79
N VAL A 160 8.67 -11.09 -5.61
CA VAL A 160 7.23 -11.25 -5.35
C VAL A 160 6.54 -11.50 -6.69
N THR A 161 6.06 -12.73 -6.89
CA THR A 161 5.31 -13.07 -8.11
C THR A 161 3.95 -12.39 -8.09
N ALA A 162 3.63 -11.57 -9.10
CA ALA A 162 2.33 -10.91 -9.23
C ALA A 162 1.47 -11.59 -10.30
N LEU A 163 0.30 -12.11 -9.90
CA LEU A 163 -0.68 -12.73 -10.78
C LEU A 163 -1.97 -11.92 -10.78
N PHE A 164 -2.61 -11.83 -11.95
CA PHE A 164 -3.79 -11.03 -12.16
C PHE A 164 -4.89 -11.82 -12.86
N ALA A 165 -6.13 -11.63 -12.41
CA ALA A 165 -7.33 -12.10 -13.08
C ALA A 165 -8.31 -10.93 -13.20
N ILE A 166 -9.10 -10.92 -14.27
CA ILE A 166 -10.14 -9.91 -14.50
C ILE A 166 -11.48 -10.62 -14.59
N ARG A 167 -12.46 -10.13 -13.83
CA ARG A 167 -13.86 -10.48 -13.95
C ARG A 167 -14.63 -9.27 -14.47
N LEU A 168 -15.16 -9.39 -15.68
CA LEU A 168 -15.97 -8.37 -16.36
C LEU A 168 -17.43 -8.82 -16.37
N ASN A 169 -18.33 -8.05 -15.74
CA ASN A 169 -19.76 -8.34 -15.67
C ASN A 169 -20.05 -9.78 -15.18
N GLY A 170 -19.29 -10.22 -14.17
CA GLY A 170 -19.39 -11.57 -13.59
C GLY A 170 -18.69 -12.68 -14.37
N VAL A 171 -18.09 -12.39 -15.53
CA VAL A 171 -17.40 -13.38 -16.37
C VAL A 171 -15.89 -13.12 -16.38
N PHE A 172 -15.09 -14.17 -16.20
CA PHE A 172 -13.63 -14.05 -16.29
C PHE A 172 -13.15 -13.78 -17.72
N ILE A 173 -12.24 -12.82 -17.88
CA ILE A 173 -11.60 -12.47 -19.15
C ILE A 173 -10.07 -12.34 -18.96
N GLY A 174 -9.28 -12.64 -19.99
CA GLY A 174 -7.80 -12.57 -19.95
C GLY A 174 -7.11 -13.86 -19.49
N CYS A 175 -5.76 -13.85 -19.41
CA CYS A 175 -4.93 -15.05 -19.20
C CYS A 175 -3.71 -14.77 -18.27
N PRO A 176 -3.20 -15.75 -17.49
CA PRO A 176 -3.76 -17.09 -17.32
C PRO A 176 -4.37 -17.29 -15.93
N LEU A 177 -5.50 -17.99 -15.94
CA LEU A 177 -6.08 -18.70 -14.80
C LEU A 177 -5.15 -19.82 -14.29
N GLU A 178 -4.06 -20.13 -14.99
CA GLU A 178 -3.08 -21.13 -14.60
C GLU A 178 -2.24 -20.63 -13.41
N GLY A 179 -2.39 -21.29 -12.26
CA GLY A 179 -1.78 -20.85 -10.99
C GLY A 179 -2.58 -19.78 -10.24
N PHE A 180 -3.65 -19.22 -10.84
CA PHE A 180 -4.61 -18.37 -10.13
C PHE A 180 -5.63 -19.19 -9.33
N GLU A 181 -5.45 -20.50 -9.12
CA GLU A 181 -6.31 -21.25 -8.20
C GLU A 181 -6.16 -20.66 -6.78
N VAL A 182 -7.22 -19.99 -6.31
CA VAL A 182 -7.36 -19.57 -4.91
C VAL A 182 -8.53 -20.34 -4.33
N ASP A 183 -8.41 -21.67 -4.21
CA ASP A 183 -9.28 -22.58 -3.44
C ASP A 183 -10.78 -22.18 -3.31
N GLY A 184 -11.44 -21.80 -4.41
CA GLY A 184 -12.87 -21.41 -4.42
C GLY A 184 -13.21 -20.01 -3.85
N LEU A 185 -12.21 -19.19 -3.51
CA LEU A 185 -12.34 -17.84 -2.92
C LEU A 185 -12.59 -16.73 -3.95
N GLU A 186 -12.45 -17.04 -5.24
CA GLU A 186 -12.76 -16.14 -6.36
C GLU A 186 -14.26 -15.81 -6.46
N ALA A 187 -15.12 -16.66 -5.90
CA ALA A 187 -16.55 -16.66 -6.22
C ALA A 187 -17.32 -15.50 -5.56
N ASN A 188 -17.00 -15.10 -4.34
CA ASN A 188 -17.89 -14.24 -3.55
C ASN A 188 -17.20 -12.97 -3.08
N PHE A 189 -17.39 -11.86 -3.80
CA PHE A 189 -17.35 -10.55 -3.15
C PHE A 189 -18.58 -10.51 -2.24
N GLU A 190 -18.37 -10.39 -0.93
CA GLU A 190 -19.49 -10.35 0.01
C GLU A 190 -20.38 -9.13 -0.24
N ASP A 191 -21.60 -9.21 0.26
CA ASP A 191 -22.52 -8.06 0.31
C ASP A 191 -21.88 -6.93 1.11
N GLU A 192 -21.40 -5.91 0.37
CA GLU A 192 -20.59 -4.79 0.85
C GLU A 192 -21.27 -3.99 1.97
N SER A 193 -22.60 -4.05 2.05
CA SER A 193 -23.38 -3.40 3.10
C SER A 193 -23.12 -3.98 4.50
N LYS A 194 -22.74 -5.26 4.59
CA LYS A 194 -22.45 -5.94 5.86
C LYS A 194 -20.95 -5.96 6.19
N ALA A 195 -20.10 -6.13 5.18
CA ALA A 195 -18.65 -6.30 5.34
C ALA A 195 -17.88 -5.05 5.78
N TRP A 196 -18.43 -3.86 5.54
CA TRP A 196 -17.75 -2.58 5.79
C TRP A 196 -18.33 -1.81 6.99
N SER A 197 -19.20 -2.46 7.76
CA SER A 197 -19.78 -1.89 8.98
C SER A 197 -18.69 -1.71 10.06
N ALA A 198 -18.54 -0.49 10.56
CA ALA A 198 -17.51 -0.15 11.55
C ALA A 198 -17.81 -0.82 12.90
N ALA A 199 -16.76 -1.21 13.63
CA ALA A 199 -16.91 -1.95 14.88
C ALA A 199 -17.49 -1.11 16.05
N SER A 200 -17.49 0.23 15.98
CA SER A 200 -18.28 1.08 16.89
C SER A 200 -18.30 2.54 16.44
N GLU A 201 -19.36 3.28 16.78
CA GLU A 201 -19.58 4.70 16.45
C GLU A 201 -18.57 5.67 17.12
N ASN A 202 -17.60 5.18 17.90
CA ASN A 202 -16.72 6.01 18.76
C ASN A 202 -15.21 5.93 18.45
N HIS A 203 -14.78 5.32 17.35
CA HIS A 203 -13.35 5.30 17.01
C HIS A 203 -12.88 6.60 16.33
N GLN A 204 -11.89 7.27 16.93
CA GLN A 204 -11.13 8.31 16.26
C GLN A 204 -10.19 7.68 15.21
N SER A 205 -10.06 8.34 14.06
CA SER A 205 -9.19 7.88 12.98
C SER A 205 -7.72 8.06 13.36
N GLY A 206 -6.93 6.99 13.32
CA GLY A 206 -5.48 7.05 13.49
C GLY A 206 -4.74 7.78 12.36
N ILE A 207 -5.44 8.15 11.28
CA ILE A 207 -4.90 8.92 10.17
C ILE A 207 -5.59 10.28 10.08
N PHE A 208 -4.80 11.35 9.94
CA PHE A 208 -5.27 12.73 9.85
C PHE A 208 -4.48 13.55 8.83
N LYS A 209 -5.12 14.60 8.31
CA LYS A 209 -4.51 15.52 7.35
C LYS A 209 -3.49 16.41 8.04
N LEU A 210 -2.34 16.64 7.39
CA LEU A 210 -1.38 17.68 7.76
C LEU A 210 -1.48 18.85 6.78
N GLU A 211 -1.03 20.03 7.20
CA GLU A 211 -0.96 21.18 6.31
C GLU A 211 -0.06 20.89 5.10
N SER A 212 -0.66 20.88 3.90
CA SER A 212 0.06 20.79 2.63
C SER A 212 0.38 22.20 2.16
N GLY A 213 1.67 22.55 2.04
CA GLY A 213 2.10 23.91 1.66
C GLY A 213 1.92 24.30 0.18
N VAL A 214 1.26 23.49 -0.65
CA VAL A 214 1.20 23.71 -2.11
C VAL A 214 -0.21 23.49 -2.65
N SER A 215 -0.76 24.50 -3.32
CA SER A 215 -2.12 24.49 -3.89
C SER A 215 -2.17 24.49 -5.43
N ASN A 216 -1.04 24.62 -6.13
CA ASN A 216 -0.98 24.70 -7.59
C ASN A 216 0.07 23.76 -8.17
N VAL A 217 -0.31 22.50 -8.40
CA VAL A 217 0.53 21.50 -9.06
C VAL A 217 -0.10 21.15 -10.42
N ALA A 218 0.69 21.16 -11.49
CA ALA A 218 0.21 20.73 -12.80
C ALA A 218 -0.19 19.26 -12.78
N LEU A 219 -1.28 18.90 -13.46
CA LEU A 219 -1.70 17.49 -13.57
C LEU A 219 -0.61 16.64 -14.23
N MET A 220 -0.43 15.41 -13.72
CA MET A 220 0.50 14.46 -14.31
C MET A 220 0.09 14.15 -15.75
N PRO A 221 0.99 14.32 -16.74
CA PRO A 221 0.69 13.98 -18.10
C PRO A 221 0.55 12.45 -18.28
N ASN A 222 -0.23 12.04 -19.29
CA ASN A 222 -0.41 10.62 -19.66
C ASN A 222 0.79 10.03 -20.42
N SER A 223 1.88 10.79 -20.58
CA SER A 223 3.11 10.37 -21.21
C SER A 223 4.31 11.20 -20.74
N GLY A 224 5.49 10.62 -20.82
CA GLY A 224 6.75 11.27 -20.46
C GLY A 224 7.41 10.59 -19.26
N ALA A 225 8.32 11.31 -18.61
CA ALA A 225 8.96 10.87 -17.38
C ALA A 225 8.46 11.70 -16.20
N ALA A 226 8.21 11.06 -15.06
CA ALA A 226 7.89 11.72 -13.81
C ALA A 226 8.64 11.05 -12.66
N GLN A 227 9.16 11.85 -11.74
CA GLN A 227 9.78 11.36 -10.51
C GLN A 227 8.84 11.67 -9.35
N ILE A 228 8.69 10.69 -8.46
CA ILE A 228 7.91 10.82 -7.24
C ILE A 228 8.81 10.58 -6.04
N GLU A 229 8.79 11.48 -5.08
CA GLU A 229 9.50 11.34 -3.81
C GLU A 229 8.52 11.47 -2.66
N VAL A 230 8.51 10.45 -1.80
CA VAL A 230 7.73 10.40 -0.57
C VAL A 230 8.70 10.38 0.59
N GLN A 231 8.67 11.43 1.41
CA GLN A 231 9.41 11.49 2.66
C GLN A 231 8.45 11.20 3.80
N SER A 232 8.87 10.31 4.68
CA SER A 232 8.18 10.06 5.94
C SER A 232 9.12 10.22 7.12
N SER A 233 8.67 10.86 8.18
CA SER A 233 9.46 11.00 9.40
C SER A 233 8.64 10.58 10.62
N TRP A 234 9.29 9.81 11.49
CA TRP A 234 8.77 9.54 12.81
C TRP A 234 9.32 10.57 13.78
N LEU A 235 8.43 11.12 14.60
CA LEU A 235 8.79 12.02 15.69
C LEU A 235 8.29 11.40 17.00
N ALA A 236 9.17 11.36 18.01
CA ALA A 236 8.75 11.12 19.38
C ALA A 236 7.73 12.19 19.80
N SER A 237 6.71 11.81 20.58
CA SER A 237 5.54 12.64 20.92
C SER A 237 5.90 14.10 21.20
N GLN A 238 5.32 15.04 20.44
CA GLN A 238 5.35 16.47 20.76
C GLN A 238 3.93 17.01 20.88
N SER A 239 3.73 17.94 21.80
CA SER A 239 2.49 18.72 21.88
C SER A 239 2.32 19.45 20.56
N THR A 240 1.28 19.13 19.80
CA THR A 240 0.83 20.04 18.75
C THR A 240 0.39 21.34 19.44
N GLY A 241 0.57 22.52 18.84
CA GLY A 241 0.21 23.81 19.47
C GLY A 241 -1.28 23.99 19.81
N SER A 242 -2.10 22.97 19.60
CA SER A 242 -3.43 22.79 20.17
C SER A 242 -3.31 21.69 21.24
N ASN A 243 -3.82 21.92 22.46
CA ASN A 243 -3.71 21.11 23.70
C ASN A 243 -4.01 19.59 23.62
N GLU A 244 -3.98 18.95 22.47
CA GLU A 244 -4.00 17.51 22.27
C GLU A 244 -2.56 16.96 22.18
N THR A 245 -2.19 16.11 23.15
CA THR A 245 -1.06 15.20 22.97
C THR A 245 -1.46 14.13 21.95
N LYS A 246 -1.13 14.36 20.68
CA LYS A 246 -1.10 13.27 19.71
C LYS A 246 0.10 12.39 20.09
N GLY A 247 -0.12 11.09 20.30
CA GLY A 247 0.93 10.12 20.58
C GLY A 247 1.99 10.09 19.47
N SER A 248 2.88 9.09 19.44
CA SER A 248 3.85 9.03 18.34
C SER A 248 3.15 8.81 16.98
N TYR A 249 3.61 9.50 15.93
CA TYR A 249 3.06 9.38 14.58
C TYR A 249 4.13 9.49 13.50
N TRP A 250 3.83 8.89 12.34
CA TRP A 250 4.58 9.08 11.10
C TRP A 250 3.97 10.22 10.31
N ASN A 251 4.74 11.28 10.08
CA ASN A 251 4.44 12.30 9.09
C ASN A 251 4.82 11.80 7.73
N ILE A 252 3.92 11.87 6.76
CA ILE A 252 4.16 11.39 5.41
C ILE A 252 3.79 12.47 4.43
N GLY A 253 4.74 12.87 3.59
CA GLY A 253 4.57 13.97 2.65
C GLY A 253 5.10 13.63 1.26
N LEU A 254 4.33 14.02 0.25
CA LEU A 254 4.80 14.03 -1.14
C LEU A 254 5.73 15.25 -1.33
N ARG A 255 7.01 14.99 -1.63
CA ARG A 255 8.06 16.01 -1.78
C ARG A 255 8.27 16.41 -3.23
N SER A 256 8.23 15.44 -4.12
CA SER A 256 8.35 15.67 -5.56
C SER A 256 7.27 14.84 -6.25
N PRO A 257 6.37 15.46 -7.03
CA PRO A 257 6.02 16.86 -6.91
C PRO A 257 5.52 17.18 -5.48
N PRO A 258 5.73 18.39 -4.95
CA PRO A 258 5.29 18.73 -3.61
C PRO A 258 3.76 18.73 -3.54
N GLY A 259 3.19 18.14 -2.50
CA GLY A 259 1.73 18.04 -2.39
C GLY A 259 1.25 17.51 -1.04
N SER A 260 0.37 16.53 -1.12
CA SER A 260 -0.37 15.94 0.00
C SER A 260 0.52 15.51 1.17
N SER A 261 0.11 15.85 2.40
CA SER A 261 0.74 15.37 3.64
C SER A 261 -0.28 14.85 4.65
N PHE A 262 0.06 13.74 5.32
CA PHE A 262 -0.81 13.05 6.29
C PHE A 262 0.00 12.48 7.47
N GLY A 263 -0.61 12.47 8.65
CA GLY A 263 -0.07 11.85 9.85
C GLY A 263 -0.71 10.48 10.09
N PHE A 264 0.10 9.48 10.43
CA PHE A 264 -0.32 8.12 10.78
C PHE A 264 0.09 7.83 12.22
N ALA A 265 -0.86 7.81 13.15
CA ALA A 265 -0.63 7.49 14.54
C ALA A 265 -0.15 6.05 14.72
N CYS A 266 0.95 5.85 15.44
CA CYS A 266 1.55 4.52 15.63
C CYS A 266 0.68 3.62 16.54
N GLU A 267 -0.04 4.20 17.50
CA GLU A 267 -0.84 3.46 18.50
C GLU A 267 -2.22 3.02 17.96
N GLN A 268 -2.65 3.57 16.83
CA GLN A 268 -3.99 3.36 16.25
C GLN A 268 -3.87 3.03 14.76
N ALA A 269 -2.94 2.14 14.42
CA ALA A 269 -2.64 1.76 13.05
C ALA A 269 -3.02 0.31 12.76
N ALA A 270 -3.41 0.07 11.49
CA ALA A 270 -3.38 -1.26 10.91
C ALA A 270 -1.96 -1.84 10.97
N SER A 271 -1.84 -3.17 10.89
CA SER A 271 -0.52 -3.80 10.89
C SER A 271 0.35 -3.28 9.74
N PRO A 272 1.70 -3.29 9.87
CA PRO A 272 2.58 -2.85 8.79
C PRO A 272 2.28 -3.50 7.44
N VAL A 273 1.98 -4.81 7.43
CA VAL A 273 1.65 -5.54 6.20
C VAL A 273 0.31 -5.09 5.61
N ASP A 274 -0.69 -4.79 6.44
CA ASP A 274 -2.00 -4.29 5.97
C ASP A 274 -1.87 -2.90 5.35
N LEU A 275 -1.03 -2.03 5.91
CA LEU A 275 -0.73 -0.71 5.34
C LEU A 275 0.01 -0.85 4.00
N LEU A 276 1.03 -1.71 3.93
CA LEU A 276 1.77 -1.98 2.69
C LEU A 276 0.84 -2.47 1.58
N LEU A 277 0.02 -3.49 1.87
CA LEU A 277 -0.85 -4.13 0.87
C LEU A 277 -2.07 -3.27 0.53
N GLY A 278 -2.62 -2.53 1.50
CA GLY A 278 -3.60 -1.48 1.22
C GLY A 278 -3.05 -0.43 0.26
N GLY A 279 -1.80 0.01 0.46
CA GLY A 279 -1.08 0.88 -0.46
C GLY A 279 -0.97 0.29 -1.87
N VAL A 280 -0.54 -0.98 -1.99
CA VAL A 280 -0.42 -1.68 -3.29
C VAL A 280 -1.76 -1.73 -4.02
N ALA A 281 -2.84 -2.14 -3.34
CA ALA A 281 -4.19 -2.17 -3.87
C ALA A 281 -4.66 -0.80 -4.35
N PHE A 282 -4.47 0.25 -3.53
CA PHE A 282 -4.85 1.61 -3.90
C PHE A 282 -4.05 2.15 -5.09
N CYS A 283 -2.74 1.87 -5.13
CA CYS A 283 -1.88 2.33 -6.21
C CYS A 283 -2.27 1.66 -7.53
N PHE A 284 -2.58 0.36 -7.49
CA PHE A 284 -3.08 -0.38 -8.65
C PHE A 284 -4.42 0.18 -9.15
N LEU A 285 -5.40 0.39 -8.25
CA LEU A 285 -6.69 1.00 -8.61
C LEU A 285 -6.54 2.41 -9.20
N THR A 286 -5.58 3.22 -8.70
CA THR A 286 -5.24 4.50 -9.33
C THR A 286 -4.83 4.30 -10.79
N GLN A 287 -3.96 3.33 -11.07
CA GLN A 287 -3.53 3.08 -12.45
C GLN A 287 -4.66 2.57 -13.32
N VAL A 288 -5.50 1.66 -12.82
CA VAL A 288 -6.68 1.19 -13.55
C VAL A 288 -7.60 2.36 -13.89
N SER A 289 -7.94 3.22 -12.91
CA SER A 289 -8.79 4.41 -13.14
C SER A 289 -8.18 5.31 -14.21
N ARG A 290 -6.89 5.64 -14.10
CA ARG A 290 -6.19 6.48 -15.09
C ARG A 290 -6.21 5.88 -16.50
N TYR A 291 -6.06 4.56 -16.61
CA TYR A 291 -6.19 3.87 -17.90
C TYR A 291 -7.61 3.94 -18.45
N THR A 292 -8.62 3.66 -17.62
CA THR A 292 -10.03 3.76 -18.04
C THR A 292 -10.39 5.18 -18.47
N GLU A 293 -9.90 6.21 -17.77
CA GLU A 293 -10.10 7.62 -18.12
C GLU A 293 -9.41 7.99 -19.44
N ALA A 294 -8.14 7.58 -19.60
CA ALA A 294 -7.37 7.85 -20.82
C ALA A 294 -7.99 7.20 -22.07
N LEU A 295 -8.55 6.00 -21.91
CA LEU A 295 -9.21 5.24 -22.98
C LEU A 295 -10.71 5.53 -23.10
N LYS A 296 -11.26 6.35 -22.20
CA LYS A 296 -12.71 6.64 -22.09
C LYS A 296 -13.57 5.40 -21.96
N LEU A 297 -13.09 4.40 -21.22
CA LEU A 297 -13.82 3.17 -20.94
C LEU A 297 -14.84 3.43 -19.81
N PRO A 298 -16.15 3.29 -20.07
CA PRO A 298 -17.16 3.48 -19.03
C PRO A 298 -17.11 2.32 -18.03
N TYR A 299 -17.37 2.59 -16.75
CA TYR A 299 -17.59 1.54 -15.75
C TYR A 299 -18.56 2.02 -14.67
N SER A 300 -19.35 1.11 -14.11
CA SER A 300 -20.25 1.35 -12.97
C SER A 300 -19.66 0.87 -11.64
N LEU A 301 -18.78 -0.13 -11.69
CA LEU A 301 -18.11 -0.69 -10.53
C LEU A 301 -16.65 -1.00 -10.87
N LEU A 302 -15.74 -0.63 -9.97
CA LEU A 302 -14.33 -0.98 -10.06
C LEU A 302 -13.81 -1.33 -8.66
N ARG A 303 -13.53 -2.62 -8.45
CA ARG A 303 -13.06 -3.15 -7.17
C ARG A 303 -12.08 -4.30 -7.38
N LEU A 304 -11.39 -4.72 -6.31
CA LEU A 304 -10.47 -5.84 -6.35
C LEU A 304 -10.45 -6.63 -5.04
N LYS A 305 -9.98 -7.87 -5.15
CA LYS A 305 -9.44 -8.64 -4.02
C LYS A 305 -7.97 -8.94 -4.29
N GLN A 306 -7.14 -8.77 -3.28
CA GLN A 306 -5.72 -8.99 -3.35
C GLN A 306 -5.27 -9.90 -2.21
N PHE A 307 -4.60 -10.99 -2.55
CA PHE A 307 -4.14 -12.01 -1.62
C PHE A 307 -2.61 -11.97 -1.59
N LEU A 308 -2.03 -11.79 -0.41
CA LEU A 308 -0.60 -12.01 -0.19
C LEU A 308 -0.39 -13.41 0.35
N ILE A 309 0.19 -14.28 -0.46
CA ILE A 309 0.42 -15.68 -0.12
C ILE A 309 1.93 -15.92 0.01
N ARG A 310 2.32 -16.59 1.09
CA ARG A 310 3.68 -17.08 1.31
C ARG A 310 3.71 -18.59 1.14
N SER A 311 4.57 -19.09 0.26
CA SER A 311 4.76 -20.52 0.07
C SER A 311 5.49 -21.14 1.27
N ARG A 312 5.43 -22.47 1.44
CA ARG A 312 6.24 -23.19 2.43
C ARG A 312 7.74 -22.96 2.29
N GLN A 313 8.20 -22.69 1.06
CA GLN A 313 9.61 -22.40 0.76
C GLN A 313 9.98 -20.93 1.07
N GLY A 314 9.00 -20.11 1.46
CA GLY A 314 9.19 -18.73 1.88
C GLY A 314 9.01 -17.69 0.78
N SER A 315 8.74 -18.10 -0.46
CA SER A 315 8.48 -17.20 -1.60
C SER A 315 7.12 -16.52 -1.47
N TYR A 316 7.02 -15.26 -1.89
CA TYR A 316 5.78 -14.50 -1.87
C TYR A 316 5.13 -14.42 -3.24
N CYS A 317 3.81 -14.51 -3.24
CA CYS A 317 2.97 -14.29 -4.40
C CYS A 317 1.84 -13.33 -4.02
N ILE A 318 1.61 -12.33 -4.86
CA ILE A 318 0.46 -11.45 -4.79
C ILE A 318 -0.51 -11.81 -5.91
N LYS A 319 -1.72 -12.25 -5.55
CA LYS A 319 -2.78 -12.57 -6.52
C LYS A 319 -3.83 -11.47 -6.46
N THR A 320 -4.13 -10.84 -7.58
CA THR A 320 -5.12 -9.74 -7.66
C THR A 320 -6.26 -10.12 -8.59
N LEU A 321 -7.48 -10.20 -8.06
CA LEU A 321 -8.71 -10.32 -8.82
C LEU A 321 -9.32 -8.93 -8.99
N LEU A 322 -9.29 -8.41 -10.21
CA LEU A 322 -9.97 -7.17 -10.59
C LEU A 322 -11.41 -7.48 -11.01
N ASP A 323 -12.39 -6.85 -10.38
CA ASP A 323 -13.81 -7.01 -10.71
C ASP A 323 -14.37 -5.68 -11.22
N LEU A 324 -14.89 -5.73 -12.44
CA LEU A 324 -15.29 -4.59 -13.25
C LEU A 324 -16.70 -4.80 -13.78
N GLU A 325 -17.59 -3.83 -13.56
CA GLU A 325 -18.86 -3.73 -14.27
C GLU A 325 -18.78 -2.61 -15.30
N SER A 326 -19.06 -2.93 -16.55
CA SER A 326 -18.85 -2.01 -17.67
C SER A 326 -19.68 -2.42 -18.89
N GLU A 327 -20.13 -1.43 -19.67
CA GLU A 327 -20.74 -1.64 -20.99
C GLU A 327 -19.71 -1.96 -22.08
N ALA A 328 -18.41 -1.75 -21.81
CA ALA A 328 -17.34 -2.05 -22.74
C ALA A 328 -17.19 -3.57 -22.97
N GLN A 329 -16.85 -3.93 -24.20
CA GLN A 329 -16.64 -5.32 -24.59
C GLN A 329 -15.29 -5.84 -24.06
N PRO A 330 -15.12 -7.17 -23.86
CA PRO A 330 -13.86 -7.75 -23.40
C PRO A 330 -12.63 -7.31 -24.21
N LYS A 331 -12.77 -7.14 -25.53
CA LYS A 331 -11.68 -6.66 -26.40
C LYS A 331 -11.26 -5.21 -26.12
N GLU A 332 -12.18 -4.38 -25.63
CA GLU A 332 -11.97 -2.97 -25.34
C GLU A 332 -11.32 -2.79 -23.96
N ILE A 333 -11.70 -3.64 -23.00
CA ILE A 333 -11.00 -3.76 -21.71
C ILE A 333 -9.56 -4.24 -21.92
N GLY A 334 -9.36 -5.20 -22.82
CA GLY A 334 -8.03 -5.74 -23.13
C GLY A 334 -7.33 -6.28 -21.88
N ASP A 335 -6.02 -6.10 -21.82
CA ASP A 335 -5.21 -6.49 -20.66
C ASP A 335 -4.93 -5.30 -19.72
N ILE A 336 -5.99 -4.60 -19.31
CA ILE A 336 -5.89 -3.44 -18.43
C ILE A 336 -5.18 -3.76 -17.11
N ALA A 337 -5.29 -5.00 -16.61
CA ALA A 337 -4.62 -5.44 -15.40
C ALA A 337 -3.10 -5.43 -15.57
N SER A 338 -2.56 -6.05 -16.63
CA SER A 338 -1.12 -6.04 -16.87
C SER A 338 -0.59 -4.62 -17.12
N TYR A 339 -1.32 -3.80 -17.88
CA TYR A 339 -0.92 -2.40 -18.09
C TYR A 339 -0.87 -1.61 -16.78
N SER A 340 -1.89 -1.77 -15.94
CA SER A 340 -1.98 -1.11 -14.64
C SER A 340 -0.93 -1.60 -13.65
N ALA A 341 -0.62 -2.90 -13.65
CA ALA A 341 0.47 -3.47 -12.86
C ALA A 341 1.82 -2.93 -13.31
N ASN A 342 2.02 -2.77 -14.62
CA ASN A 342 3.27 -2.27 -15.18
C ASN A 342 3.55 -0.81 -14.84
N THR A 343 2.51 0.04 -14.74
CA THR A 343 2.64 1.45 -14.34
C THR A 343 2.51 1.68 -12.85
N CYS A 344 2.06 0.68 -12.08
CA CYS A 344 1.90 0.78 -10.63
C CYS A 344 3.27 0.84 -9.95
N TYR A 345 3.56 1.95 -9.27
CA TYR A 345 4.82 2.16 -8.56
C TYR A 345 5.08 1.11 -7.48
N LEU A 346 4.03 0.64 -6.80
CA LEU A 346 4.20 -0.33 -5.71
C LEU A 346 4.35 -1.75 -6.24
N HIS A 347 3.64 -2.16 -7.29
CA HIS A 347 3.98 -3.41 -7.98
C HIS A 347 5.39 -3.36 -8.59
N ALA A 348 5.84 -2.18 -9.04
CA ALA A 348 7.22 -1.99 -9.45
C ALA A 348 8.20 -2.19 -8.29
N ALA A 349 7.91 -1.66 -7.10
CA ALA A 349 8.74 -1.91 -5.91
C ALA A 349 8.83 -3.41 -5.57
N LEU A 350 7.70 -4.13 -5.63
CA LEU A 350 7.64 -5.57 -5.33
C LEU A 350 8.46 -6.45 -6.29
N ARG A 351 8.77 -5.97 -7.51
CA ARG A 351 9.58 -6.70 -8.52
C ARG A 351 11.04 -6.22 -8.63
N SER A 352 11.44 -5.22 -7.85
CA SER A 352 12.70 -4.47 -8.07
C SER A 352 13.88 -4.91 -7.20
N HIS A 353 13.76 -5.96 -6.37
CA HIS A 353 14.83 -6.43 -5.47
C HIS A 353 15.51 -5.30 -4.68
N LEU A 354 14.69 -4.48 -4.06
CA LEU A 354 15.14 -3.31 -3.31
C LEU A 354 15.81 -3.72 -2.01
N ARG A 355 16.71 -2.88 -1.51
CA ARG A 355 17.33 -3.04 -0.21
C ARG A 355 17.12 -1.76 0.59
N LEU A 356 16.95 -1.91 1.90
CA LEU A 356 16.95 -0.76 2.79
C LEU A 356 18.38 -0.19 2.85
N GLU A 357 18.52 1.10 2.61
CA GLU A 357 19.78 1.82 2.74
C GLU A 357 19.75 2.61 4.04
N ILE A 358 20.41 2.12 5.09
CA ILE A 358 20.53 2.85 6.36
C ILE A 358 21.68 3.84 6.24
N VAL A 359 21.39 5.12 6.46
CA VAL A 359 22.35 6.21 6.40
C VAL A 359 22.42 6.93 7.74
N LYS A 360 23.62 7.43 8.08
CA LYS A 360 23.79 8.33 9.22
C LYS A 360 23.22 9.70 8.82
N ALA A 361 22.29 10.21 9.62
CA ALA A 361 21.68 11.51 9.43
C ALA A 361 22.70 12.66 9.59
#